data_AF-Q4K865-F1
#
_entry.id   AF-Q4K865-F1
#
_cell.length_a   1.000
_cell.length_b   1.000
_cell.length_c   1.000
_cell.angle_alpha   90.00
_cell.angle_beta   90.00
_cell.angle_gamma   90.00
#
_symmetry.space_group_name_H-M   'P 1'
#
loop_
_entity.id
_entity.type
_entity.pdbx_description
1 polymer ?
#
loop_
_entity_poly.entity_id
_entity_poly.type
_entity_poly.pdbx_seq_one_letter_code
_entity_poly.pdbx_strand_id
1 'polypeptide(L)'
;MSISFDKALGIHEQALGFRAKRAEVLANNIANADTPNYKARDLDFSAVLAEQNQKAQNGTFALNMTNNRHIEAQGLSSGDESLLYRTPMQPSIDQNTVDAQLEQSSYAQNSVDFQASFTLLNSKFKGLVAALRGE
;
A
#
# COMPACT_ATOMS: atom_id res chain seq x y z
N MET A 1 -10.79 2.25 -30.66
CA MET A 1 -10.68 2.87 -29.32
C MET A 1 -10.58 1.75 -28.30
N SER A 2 -9.39 1.48 -27.76
CA SER A 2 -9.23 0.48 -26.70
C SER A 2 -9.65 1.11 -25.37
N ILE A 3 -10.67 0.57 -24.73
CA ILE A 3 -10.99 0.90 -23.34
C ILE A 3 -9.84 0.34 -22.50
N SER A 4 -8.91 1.20 -22.08
CA SER A 4 -7.87 0.83 -21.14
C SER A 4 -8.50 0.73 -19.75
N PHE A 5 -8.76 -0.50 -19.28
CA PHE A 5 -9.38 -0.80 -17.99
C PHE A 5 -8.63 -0.16 -16.82
N ASP A 6 -7.31 -0.04 -16.90
CA ASP A 6 -6.48 0.67 -15.92
C ASP A 6 -6.91 2.12 -15.71
N LYS A 7 -7.25 2.85 -16.79
CA LYS A 7 -7.77 4.23 -16.69
C LYS A 7 -9.20 4.29 -16.16
N ALA A 8 -10.03 3.28 -16.44
CA ALA A 8 -11.43 3.26 -16.06
C ALA A 8 -11.63 2.88 -14.57
N LEU A 9 -10.80 1.95 -14.07
CA LEU A 9 -10.79 1.51 -12.67
C LEU A 9 -9.94 2.44 -11.79
N GLY A 10 -9.00 3.18 -12.39
CA GLY A 10 -8.19 4.18 -11.70
C GLY A 10 -7.33 3.55 -10.61
N ILE A 11 -7.25 4.23 -9.46
CA ILE A 11 -6.42 3.81 -8.30
C ILE A 11 -7.08 2.75 -7.41
N HIS A 12 -8.33 2.35 -7.68
CA HIS A 12 -9.11 1.56 -6.73
C HIS A 12 -8.65 0.12 -6.62
N GLU A 13 -8.17 -0.46 -7.73
CA GLU A 13 -7.60 -1.81 -7.73
C GLU A 13 -6.31 -1.86 -6.90
N GLN A 14 -5.39 -0.93 -7.13
CA GLN A 14 -4.14 -0.82 -6.38
C GLN A 14 -4.41 -0.53 -4.90
N ALA A 15 -5.40 0.32 -4.62
CA ALA A 15 -5.79 0.63 -3.25
C ALA A 15 -6.47 -0.54 -2.53
N LEU A 16 -7.16 -1.45 -3.25
CA LEU A 16 -7.69 -2.68 -2.69
C LEU A 16 -6.56 -3.66 -2.36
N GLY A 17 -5.62 -3.85 -3.30
CA GLY A 17 -4.42 -4.67 -3.09
C GLY A 17 -3.57 -4.19 -1.92
N PHE A 18 -3.38 -2.87 -1.79
CA PHE A 18 -2.68 -2.29 -0.64
C PHE A 18 -3.35 -2.61 0.69
N ARG A 19 -4.68 -2.46 0.77
CA ARG A 19 -5.42 -2.76 2.01
C ARG A 19 -5.36 -4.23 2.39
N ALA A 20 -5.32 -5.13 1.40
CA ALA A 20 -5.10 -6.54 1.64
C ALA A 20 -3.70 -6.78 2.26
N LYS A 21 -2.65 -6.19 1.68
CA LYS A 21 -1.28 -6.29 2.23
C LYS A 21 -1.16 -5.68 3.62
N ARG A 22 -1.80 -4.54 3.87
CA ARG A 22 -1.84 -3.93 5.20
C ARG A 22 -2.55 -4.83 6.22
N ALA A 23 -3.63 -5.51 5.82
CA ALA A 23 -4.29 -6.48 6.68
C ALA A 23 -3.35 -7.63 7.07
N GLU A 24 -2.54 -8.13 6.13
CA GLU A 24 -1.52 -9.15 6.39
C GLU A 24 -0.43 -8.67 7.36
N VAL A 25 0.06 -7.44 7.20
CA VAL A 25 1.06 -6.85 8.10
C VAL A 25 0.50 -6.69 9.52
N LEU A 26 -0.70 -6.11 9.64
CA LEU A 26 -1.38 -5.95 10.94
C LEU A 26 -1.67 -7.30 11.60
N ALA A 27 -2.11 -8.29 10.83
CA ALA A 27 -2.33 -9.66 11.34
C ALA A 27 -1.03 -10.29 11.85
N ASN A 28 0.08 -10.09 11.13
CA ASN A 28 1.41 -10.55 11.57
C ASN A 28 1.86 -9.84 12.86
N ASN A 29 1.61 -8.54 13.01
CA ASN A 29 1.91 -7.82 14.24
C ASN A 29 1.09 -8.39 15.41
N ILE A 30 -0.22 -8.58 15.23
CA ILE A 30 -1.12 -9.13 16.27
C ILE A 30 -0.68 -10.54 16.68
N ALA A 31 -0.34 -11.41 15.71
CA ALA A 31 0.12 -12.76 16.00
C ALA A 31 1.43 -12.80 16.80
N ASN A 32 2.28 -11.78 16.64
CA ASN A 32 3.56 -11.65 17.32
C ASN A 32 3.51 -10.69 18.52
N ALA A 33 2.32 -10.30 18.98
CA ALA A 33 2.14 -9.38 20.11
C ALA A 33 2.71 -9.91 21.43
N ASP A 34 2.84 -11.23 21.59
CA ASP A 34 3.44 -11.86 22.78
C ASP A 34 4.86 -12.40 22.52
N THR A 35 5.50 -11.97 21.41
CA THR A 35 6.86 -12.41 21.08
C THR A 35 7.91 -11.38 21.53
N PRO A 36 8.86 -11.78 22.39
CA PRO A 36 9.91 -10.86 22.87
C PRO A 36 10.76 -10.31 21.71
N ASN A 37 11.21 -9.06 21.84
CA ASN A 37 12.03 -8.32 20.85
C ASN A 37 11.37 -8.06 19.48
N TYR A 38 10.08 -8.33 19.30
CA TYR A 38 9.41 -8.08 18.02
C TYR A 38 9.23 -6.58 17.73
N LYS A 39 9.34 -6.22 16.45
CA LYS A 39 9.23 -4.83 15.96
C LYS A 39 8.07 -4.70 15.00
N ALA A 40 7.03 -3.98 15.42
CA ALA A 40 5.85 -3.70 14.63
C ALA A 40 6.20 -2.95 13.34
N ARG A 41 5.58 -3.37 12.24
CA ARG A 41 5.70 -2.74 10.91
C ARG A 41 4.34 -2.21 10.48
N ASP A 42 4.32 -1.14 9.69
CA ASP A 42 3.09 -0.67 9.03
C ASP A 42 3.42 -0.21 7.61
N LEU A 43 2.37 -0.09 6.81
CA LEU A 43 2.41 0.45 5.46
C LEU A 43 1.73 1.82 5.44
N ASP A 44 2.43 2.84 4.94
CA ASP A 44 1.83 4.16 4.72
C ASP A 44 1.20 4.24 3.33
N PHE A 45 -0.14 4.29 3.30
CA PHE A 45 -0.91 4.38 2.06
C PHE A 45 -0.55 5.62 1.23
N SER A 46 -0.28 6.75 1.91
CA SER A 46 0.00 8.01 1.23
C SER A 46 1.36 7.98 0.52
N ALA A 47 2.36 7.39 1.16
CA ALA A 47 3.68 7.18 0.61
C ALA A 47 3.64 6.22 -0.59
N VAL A 48 2.96 5.08 -0.45
CA VAL A 48 2.85 4.09 -1.55
C VAL A 48 2.05 4.66 -2.72
N LEU A 49 0.98 5.41 -2.48
CA LEU A 49 0.20 6.02 -3.57
C LEU A 49 0.99 7.12 -4.29
N ALA A 50 1.80 7.90 -3.56
CA ALA A 50 2.73 8.84 -4.17
C ALA A 50 3.78 8.13 -5.02
N GLU A 51 4.34 7.01 -4.54
CA GLU A 51 5.30 6.19 -5.29
C GLU A 51 4.67 5.58 -6.56
N GLN A 52 3.44 5.05 -6.47
CA GLN A 52 2.72 4.48 -7.62
C GLN A 52 2.39 5.55 -8.66
N ASN A 53 2.01 6.75 -8.23
CA ASN A 53 1.76 7.87 -9.14
C ASN A 53 3.08 8.35 -9.79
N GLN A 54 4.18 8.39 -9.05
CA GLN A 54 5.51 8.67 -9.60
C GLN A 54 5.97 7.60 -10.59
N LYS A 55 5.74 6.31 -10.32
CA LYS A 55 6.03 5.19 -11.24
C LYS A 55 5.21 5.28 -12.53
N ALA A 56 3.93 5.67 -12.44
CA ALA A 56 3.07 5.86 -13.60
C ALA A 56 3.51 7.05 -14.48
N GLN A 57 4.14 8.07 -13.89
CA GLN A 57 4.63 9.27 -14.59
C GLN A 57 6.06 9.08 -15.12
N ASN A 58 6.94 8.44 -14.35
CA ASN A 58 8.36 8.25 -14.62
C ASN A 58 8.78 6.82 -14.22
N GLY A 59 8.47 5.84 -15.06
CA GLY A 59 8.85 4.43 -14.85
C GLY A 59 10.37 4.16 -14.83
N THR A 60 11.19 5.20 -14.93
CA THR A 60 12.65 5.17 -14.81
C THR A 60 13.07 6.30 -13.87
N PHE A 61 13.81 5.98 -12.80
CA PHE A 61 14.49 7.01 -12.01
C PHE A 61 15.88 7.20 -12.60
N ALA A 62 16.14 8.39 -13.13
CA ALA A 62 17.46 8.78 -13.60
C ALA A 62 18.20 9.53 -12.47
N LEU A 63 19.39 9.07 -12.12
CA LEU A 63 20.25 9.82 -11.19
C LEU A 63 20.69 11.13 -11.84
N ASN A 64 20.66 12.22 -11.07
CA ASN A 64 21.11 13.53 -11.55
C ASN A 64 22.64 13.50 -11.76
N MET A 65 23.08 13.60 -13.01
CA MET A 65 24.52 13.66 -13.34
C MET A 65 25.04 15.07 -13.11
N THR A 66 25.81 15.26 -12.05
CA THR A 66 26.45 16.55 -11.75
C THR A 66 27.72 16.79 -12.58
N ASN A 67 28.23 15.77 -13.27
CA ASN A 67 29.41 15.86 -14.12
C ASN A 67 29.30 14.95 -15.35
N ASN A 68 29.83 15.39 -16.48
CA ASN A 68 29.86 14.66 -17.76
C ASN A 68 30.63 13.33 -17.72
N ARG A 69 31.43 13.06 -16.68
CA ARG A 69 32.13 11.77 -16.48
C ARG A 69 31.34 10.78 -15.62
N HIS A 70 30.16 11.15 -15.13
CA HIS A 70 29.34 10.22 -14.37
C HIS A 70 28.75 9.16 -15.30
N ILE A 71 28.69 7.91 -14.81
CA ILE A 71 28.09 6.79 -15.52
C ILE A 71 26.58 6.88 -15.34
N GLU A 72 25.84 6.76 -16.44
CA GLU A 72 24.40 6.71 -16.41
C GLU A 72 23.93 5.45 -15.68
N ALA A 73 23.26 5.64 -14.54
CA ALA A 73 22.57 4.58 -13.82
C ALA A 73 21.06 4.79 -13.98
N GLN A 74 20.45 3.99 -14.84
CA GLN A 74 19.00 3.80 -14.90
C GLN A 74 18.67 2.52 -14.12
N GLY A 75 18.04 2.68 -12.97
CA GLY A 75 17.55 1.57 -12.17
C GLY A 75 16.03 1.42 -12.33
N LEU A 76 15.57 0.18 -12.50
CA LEU A 76 14.17 -0.15 -12.19
C LEU A 76 14.04 -0.09 -10.66
N SER A 77 13.17 0.78 -10.15
CA SER A 77 12.83 0.78 -8.73
C SER A 77 12.10 -0.52 -8.39
N SER A 78 12.85 -1.51 -7.89
CA SER A 78 12.28 -2.61 -7.11
C SER A 78 11.78 -1.99 -5.81
N GLY A 79 10.56 -1.46 -5.87
CA GLY A 79 9.84 -0.99 -4.70
C GLY A 79 9.44 -2.21 -3.90
N ASP A 80 10.32 -2.63 -2.99
CA ASP A 80 9.82 -3.17 -1.74
C ASP A 80 8.95 -2.04 -1.16
N GLU A 81 7.63 -2.26 -1.14
CA GLU A 81 6.70 -1.42 -0.39
C GLU A 81 7.33 -1.24 0.99
N SER A 82 7.85 -0.04 1.24
CA SER A 82 8.77 0.16 2.34
C SER A 82 8.00 -0.01 3.65
N LEU A 83 8.03 -1.23 4.17
CA LEU A 83 7.51 -1.57 5.48
C LEU A 83 8.30 -0.75 6.48
N LEU A 84 7.70 0.31 6.97
CA LEU A 84 8.31 1.20 7.94
C LEU A 84 8.12 0.60 9.32
N TYR A 85 9.17 0.61 10.13
CA TYR A 85 9.05 0.30 11.54
C TYR A 85 8.29 1.43 12.25
N ARG A 86 7.31 1.06 13.07
CA ARG A 86 6.54 2.04 13.85
C ARG A 86 7.36 2.48 15.06
N THR A 87 7.34 3.78 15.39
CA THR A 87 7.87 4.28 16.66
C THR A 87 6.89 3.95 17.79
N PRO A 88 7.27 3.12 18.79
CA PRO A 88 6.36 2.74 19.86
C PRO A 88 6.04 3.93 20.76
N MET A 89 4.76 4.13 21.09
CA MET A 89 4.36 5.09 22.14
C MET A 89 4.57 4.53 23.55
N GLN A 90 4.46 3.20 23.70
CA GLN A 90 4.66 2.50 24.96
C GLN A 90 5.54 1.26 24.74
N PRO A 91 6.87 1.38 24.88
CA PRO A 91 7.76 0.24 24.76
C PRO A 91 7.52 -0.73 25.92
N SER A 92 7.31 -2.00 25.60
CA SER A 92 7.18 -3.06 26.61
C SER A 92 8.54 -3.38 27.24
N ILE A 93 8.51 -3.97 28.45
CA ILE A 93 9.71 -4.35 29.20
C ILE A 93 10.55 -5.43 28.48
N ASP A 94 9.90 -6.21 27.62
CA ASP A 94 10.49 -7.28 26.79
C ASP A 94 11.00 -6.79 25.43
N GLN A 95 11.09 -5.46 25.24
CA GLN A 95 11.48 -4.79 24.01
C GLN A 95 10.56 -5.05 22.81
N ASN A 96 9.36 -5.58 23.04
CA ASN A 96 8.31 -5.61 22.03
C ASN A 96 7.75 -4.19 21.81
N THR A 97 7.54 -3.83 20.55
CA THR A 97 6.96 -2.54 20.14
C THR A 97 5.51 -2.66 19.64
N VAL A 98 4.93 -3.86 19.68
CA VAL A 98 3.53 -4.10 19.32
C VAL A 98 2.62 -3.74 20.49
N ASP A 99 1.56 -3.00 20.17
CA ASP A 99 0.43 -2.76 21.07
C ASP A 99 -0.79 -3.51 20.50
N ALA A 100 -1.22 -4.57 21.18
CA ALA A 100 -2.29 -5.44 20.70
C ALA A 100 -3.63 -4.69 20.49
N GLN A 101 -3.97 -3.75 21.37
CA GLN A 101 -5.21 -2.98 21.28
C GLN A 101 -5.17 -2.03 20.08
N LEU A 102 -4.03 -1.36 19.89
CA LEU A 102 -3.83 -0.44 18.78
C LEU A 102 -3.81 -1.17 17.44
N GLU A 103 -3.14 -2.32 17.35
CA GLU A 103 -3.09 -3.13 16.14
C GLU A 103 -4.48 -3.71 15.81
N GLN A 104 -5.25 -4.14 16.82
CA GLN A 104 -6.62 -4.61 16.60
C GLN A 104 -7.57 -3.49 16.14
N SER A 105 -7.43 -2.28 16.70
CA SER A 105 -8.17 -1.09 16.22
C SER A 105 -7.81 -0.74 14.78
N SER A 106 -6.51 -0.75 14.46
CA SER A 106 -6.00 -0.48 13.10
C SER A 106 -6.48 -1.53 12.09
N TYR A 107 -6.53 -2.80 12.49
CA TYR A 107 -7.03 -3.89 11.67
C TYR A 107 -8.53 -3.74 11.38
N ALA A 108 -9.32 -3.38 12.40
CA ALA A 108 -10.74 -3.09 12.24
C ALA A 108 -10.98 -1.92 11.28
N GLN A 109 -10.22 -0.83 11.42
CA GLN A 109 -10.29 0.32 10.51
C GLN A 109 -9.96 -0.09 9.07
N ASN A 110 -8.85 -0.82 8.86
CA ASN A 110 -8.47 -1.28 7.53
C ASN A 110 -9.51 -2.21 6.90
N SER A 111 -10.20 -3.02 7.71
CA SER A 111 -11.29 -3.89 7.25
C SER A 111 -12.48 -3.10 6.72
N VAL A 112 -12.87 -2.01 7.41
CA VAL A 112 -13.93 -1.10 6.95
C VAL A 112 -13.52 -0.42 5.63
N ASP A 113 -12.29 0.08 5.57
CA ASP A 113 -11.78 0.74 4.36
C ASP A 113 -11.67 -0.21 3.17
N PHE A 114 -11.32 -1.47 3.40
CA PHE A 114 -11.28 -2.53 2.39
C PHE A 114 -12.68 -2.78 1.83
N GLN A 115 -13.67 -2.96 2.70
CA GLN A 115 -15.06 -3.20 2.31
C GLN A 115 -15.63 -2.02 1.51
N ALA A 116 -15.33 -0.78 1.91
CA ALA A 116 -15.73 0.41 1.18
C ALA A 116 -15.11 0.46 -0.22
N SER A 117 -13.81 0.16 -0.32
CA SER A 117 -13.08 0.15 -1.59
C SER A 117 -13.60 -0.94 -2.53
N PHE A 118 -13.87 -2.13 -2.01
CA PHE A 118 -14.46 -3.23 -2.76
C PHE A 118 -15.86 -2.87 -3.30
N THR A 119 -16.70 -2.25 -2.46
CA THR A 119 -18.05 -1.82 -2.84
C THR A 119 -18.02 -0.79 -3.98
N LEU A 120 -17.09 0.17 -3.92
CA LEU A 120 -16.92 1.17 -4.96
C LEU A 120 -16.40 0.56 -6.27
N LEU A 121 -15.42 -0.33 -6.18
CA LEU A 121 -14.87 -1.05 -7.33
C LEU A 121 -15.96 -1.89 -8.02
N ASN A 122 -16.75 -2.63 -7.25
CA ASN A 122 -17.87 -3.41 -7.76
C ASN A 122 -18.93 -2.52 -8.44
N SER A 123 -19.25 -1.37 -7.86
CA SER A 123 -20.17 -0.39 -8.46
C SER A 123 -19.66 0.14 -9.81
N LYS A 124 -18.35 0.39 -9.94
CA LYS A 124 -17.73 0.79 -11.22
C LYS A 124 -17.80 -0.31 -12.26
N PHE A 125 -17.51 -1.56 -11.89
CA PHE A 125 -17.66 -2.71 -12.81
C PHE A 125 -19.10 -2.86 -13.29
N LYS A 126 -20.08 -2.76 -12.40
CA LYS A 126 -21.50 -2.79 -12.78
C LYS A 126 -21.86 -1.67 -13.74
N GLY A 127 -21.38 -0.44 -13.49
CA GLY A 127 -21.58 0.70 -14.38
C GLY A 127 -20.97 0.50 -15.77
N LEU A 128 -19.75 -0.05 -15.85
CA LEU A 128 -19.11 -0.37 -17.14
C LEU A 128 -19.88 -1.46 -17.89
N VAL A 129 -20.34 -2.49 -17.19
CA VAL A 129 -21.14 -3.58 -17.80
C VAL A 129 -22.49 -3.06 -18.30
N ALA A 130 -23.16 -2.18 -17.55
CA ALA A 130 -24.41 -1.54 -17.99
C ALA A 130 -24.18 -0.70 -19.24
N ALA A 131 -23.14 0.15 -19.26
CA ALA A 131 -22.77 0.96 -20.42
C ALA A 131 -22.42 0.12 -21.66
N LEU A 132 -21.77 -1.04 -21.47
CA LEU A 132 -21.48 -1.99 -22.56
C LEU A 132 -22.73 -2.70 -23.08
N ARG A 133 -23.72 -2.95 -22.22
CA ARG A 133 -25.01 -3.54 -22.60
C ARG A 133 -25.97 -2.53 -23.22
N GLY A 134 -25.76 -1.23 -23.00
CA GLY A 134 -26.58 -0.16 -23.55
C GLY A 134 -27.82 0.16 -22.70
N GLU A 135 -27.78 -0.15 -21.40
CA GLU A 135 -28.79 0.26 -20.42
C GLU A 135 -28.44 1.58 -19.72
#